data_AF-A0A1C6FKW2-F1
#
_entry.id   AF-A0A1C6FKW2-F1
#
_cell.length_a   1.000
_cell.length_b   1.000
_cell.length_c   1.000
_cell.angle_alpha   90.00
_cell.angle_beta   90.00
_cell.angle_gamma   90.00
#
_symmetry.space_group_name_H-M   'P 1'
#
loop_
_entity.id
_entity.type
_entity.pdbx_description
1 polymer ?
#
loop_
_entity_poly.entity_id
_entity_poly.type
_entity_poly.pdbx_seq_one_letter_code
_entity_poly.pdbx_strand_id
1 'polypeptide(L)'
;MMNTQDFTTMEQLSMMDSVTNGAVLQYGPLVLVTDNAYREEFTAQIYEFVETPEEAGVGIEECRLNFCEKAEQKFQDGGRAMEWCLKRAKEYYLSK
;
A
#
# COMPACT_ATOMS: atom_id res chain seq x y z
N MET A 1 -22.62 -8.72 16.54
CA MET A 1 -21.60 -7.66 16.53
C MET A 1 -21.07 -7.61 15.10
N MET A 2 -21.22 -6.48 14.41
CA MET A 2 -20.71 -6.34 13.04
C MET A 2 -19.19 -6.47 13.10
N ASN A 3 -18.61 -7.35 12.28
CA ASN A 3 -17.17 -7.34 12.01
C ASN A 3 -16.88 -5.99 11.34
N THR A 4 -16.41 -5.01 12.10
CA THR A 4 -15.75 -3.84 11.53
C THR A 4 -14.48 -4.37 10.89
N GLN A 5 -14.48 -4.53 9.57
CA GLN A 5 -13.23 -4.63 8.83
C GLN A 5 -12.44 -3.38 9.20
N ASP A 6 -11.32 -3.55 9.88
CA ASP A 6 -10.35 -2.48 10.07
C ASP A 6 -9.92 -2.03 8.67
N PHE A 7 -10.46 -0.89 8.23
CA PHE A 7 -10.00 -0.25 7.01
C PHE A 7 -8.71 0.50 7.33
N THR A 8 -7.87 0.71 6.32
CA THR A 8 -6.68 1.55 6.46
C THR A 8 -6.72 2.73 5.48
N THR A 9 -5.83 3.70 5.66
CA THR A 9 -5.68 4.89 4.81
C THR A 9 -4.20 5.09 4.50
N MET A 10 -3.86 5.93 3.52
CA MET A 10 -2.45 6.25 3.24
C MET A 10 -1.80 6.97 4.42
N GLU A 11 -2.54 7.84 5.10
CA GLU A 11 -2.08 8.54 6.30
C GLU A 11 -1.70 7.53 7.40
N GLN A 12 -2.60 6.59 7.71
CA GLN A 12 -2.34 5.56 8.72
C GLN A 12 -1.14 4.67 8.37
N LEU A 13 -1.01 4.29 7.09
CA LEU A 13 0.14 3.53 6.60
C LEU A 13 1.45 4.33 6.70
N SER A 14 1.40 5.64 6.46
CA SER A 14 2.58 6.52 6.53
C SER A 14 3.03 6.81 7.96
N MET A 15 2.12 6.65 8.93
CA MET A 15 2.39 6.82 10.36
C MET A 15 2.87 5.54 11.06
N MET A 16 2.98 4.41 10.36
CA MET A 16 3.48 3.18 10.97
C MET A 16 4.94 3.35 11.41
N ASP A 17 5.21 3.12 12.70
CA ASP A 17 6.54 3.27 13.33
C ASP A 17 7.64 2.37 12.71
N SER A 18 7.26 1.35 11.93
CA SER A 18 8.20 0.47 11.22
C SER A 18 8.81 1.08 9.95
N VAL A 19 8.23 2.17 9.43
CA VAL A 19 8.60 2.82 8.14
C VAL A 19 9.89 3.64 8.28
N THR A 20 10.99 2.97 8.61
CA THR A 20 12.33 3.51 8.44
C THR A 20 12.85 3.13 7.05
N ASN A 21 12.95 4.13 6.17
CA ASN A 21 13.36 4.01 4.76
C ASN A 21 12.34 3.32 3.82
N GLY A 22 11.09 3.16 4.24
CA GLY A 22 9.98 2.70 3.39
C GLY A 22 9.30 3.81 2.59
N ALA A 23 8.17 3.50 1.97
CA ALA A 23 7.37 4.44 1.18
C ALA A 23 5.90 4.01 1.09
N VAL A 24 4.99 4.98 1.05
CA VAL A 24 3.57 4.81 0.75
C VAL A 24 3.26 5.72 -0.44
N LEU A 25 2.99 5.14 -1.62
CA LEU A 25 2.87 5.89 -2.87
C LEU A 25 1.57 5.56 -3.59
N GLN A 26 0.82 6.60 -3.99
CA GLN A 26 -0.28 6.43 -4.93
C GLN A 26 0.25 6.07 -6.32
N TYR A 27 -0.38 5.08 -6.96
CA TYR A 27 -0.14 4.68 -8.34
C TYR A 27 -1.46 4.43 -9.08
N GLY A 28 -2.04 5.52 -9.62
CA GLY A 28 -3.37 5.48 -10.22
C GLY A 28 -4.43 5.15 -9.15
N PRO A 29 -5.25 4.09 -9.33
CA PRO A 29 -6.24 3.65 -8.34
C PRO A 29 -5.64 2.83 -7.19
N LEU A 30 -4.33 2.57 -7.22
CA LEU A 30 -3.65 1.74 -6.24
C LEU A 30 -2.81 2.58 -5.27
N VAL A 31 -2.46 1.96 -4.15
CA VAL A 31 -1.44 2.43 -3.21
C VAL A 31 -0.39 1.33 -3.06
N LEU A 32 0.86 1.69 -3.31
CA LEU A 32 2.02 0.81 -3.22
C LEU A 32 2.77 1.13 -1.93
N VAL A 33 3.00 0.11 -1.11
CA VAL A 33 3.63 0.26 0.20
C VAL A 33 4.88 -0.60 0.26
N THR A 34 5.99 0.01 0.68
CA THR A 34 7.20 -0.72 1.05
C THR A 34 7.62 -0.35 2.44
N ASP A 35 8.02 -1.33 3.23
CA ASP A 35 8.41 -1.11 4.62
C ASP A 35 9.60 -1.99 5.01
N ASN A 36 10.50 -1.46 5.84
CA ASN A 36 11.65 -2.17 6.38
C ASN A 36 11.22 -2.95 7.63
N ALA A 37 10.87 -4.23 7.43
CA ALA A 37 10.32 -5.03 8.51
C ALA A 37 11.34 -5.39 9.60
N TYR A 38 12.65 -5.18 9.35
CA TYR A 38 13.82 -5.23 10.27
C TYR A 38 15.08 -5.68 9.47
N ARG A 39 16.28 -5.16 9.80
CA ARG A 39 17.59 -5.61 9.23
C ARG A 39 17.63 -5.77 7.70
N GLU A 40 17.20 -4.75 6.95
CA GLU A 40 17.23 -4.75 5.48
C GLU A 40 16.27 -5.77 4.81
N GLU A 41 15.29 -6.30 5.56
CA GLU A 41 14.24 -7.15 5.01
C GLU A 41 13.01 -6.31 4.64
N PHE A 42 13.06 -5.68 3.48
CA PHE A 42 11.95 -4.90 2.97
C PHE A 42 10.77 -5.79 2.58
N THR A 43 9.58 -5.26 2.79
CA THR A 43 8.30 -5.84 2.41
C THR A 43 7.65 -4.99 1.33
N ALA A 44 6.74 -5.59 0.56
CA ALA A 44 5.99 -4.95 -0.51
C ALA A 44 4.51 -5.33 -0.39
N GLN A 45 3.63 -4.34 -0.43
CA GLN A 45 2.18 -4.50 -0.29
C GLN A 45 1.45 -3.59 -1.29
N ILE A 46 0.30 -4.03 -1.79
CA ILE A 46 -0.56 -3.29 -2.71
C ILE A 46 -1.95 -3.19 -2.09
N TYR A 47 -2.49 -1.98 -2.15
CA TYR A 47 -3.85 -1.65 -1.79
C TYR A 47 -4.55 -0.94 -2.95
N GLU A 48 -5.87 -0.84 -2.89
CA GLU A 48 -6.70 -0.08 -3.81
C GLU A 48 -7.63 0.87 -3.05
N PHE A 49 -7.92 2.03 -3.63
CA PHE A 49 -8.96 2.92 -3.10
C PHE A 49 -10.33 2.28 -3.29
N VAL A 50 -11.16 2.28 -2.24
CA VAL A 50 -12.56 1.83 -2.31
C VAL A 50 -13.56 2.96 -2.51
N GLU A 51 -13.09 4.19 -2.45
CA GLU A 51 -13.89 5.40 -2.55
C GLU A 51 -13.05 6.56 -3.09
N THR A 52 -13.74 7.59 -3.58
CA THR A 52 -13.14 8.85 -4.00
C THR A 52 -13.21 9.91 -2.90
N PRO A 53 -12.34 10.93 -2.91
CA PRO A 53 -12.44 12.08 -2.02
C PRO A 53 -13.82 12.74 -2.05
N GLU A 54 -14.44 12.85 -3.23
CA GLU A 54 -15.75 13.47 -3.40
C GLU A 54 -16.89 12.66 -2.76
N GLU A 55 -16.86 11.33 -2.87
CA GLU A 55 -17.85 10.44 -2.26
C GLU A 55 -17.75 10.41 -0.73
N ALA A 56 -16.52 10.48 -0.21
CA ALA A 56 -16.24 10.37 1.21
C ALA A 56 -16.22 11.74 1.94
N GLY A 57 -15.99 12.83 1.21
CA GLY A 57 -15.87 14.19 1.76
C GLY A 57 -14.58 14.43 2.56
N VAL A 58 -13.50 13.72 2.23
CA VAL A 58 -12.20 13.74 2.93
C VAL A 58 -11.02 13.91 1.95
N GLY A 59 -9.80 14.09 2.46
CA GLY A 59 -8.57 14.09 1.63
C GLY A 59 -8.26 12.71 1.05
N ILE A 60 -7.49 12.65 -0.04
CA ILE A 60 -7.12 11.37 -0.69
C ILE A 60 -6.33 10.47 0.26
N GLU A 61 -5.52 11.04 1.13
CA GLU A 61 -4.73 10.36 2.14
C GLU A 61 -5.58 9.71 3.25
N GLU A 62 -6.81 10.18 3.43
CA GLU A 62 -7.81 9.69 4.39
C GLU A 62 -8.83 8.74 3.76
N CYS A 63 -8.86 8.63 2.42
CA CYS A 63 -9.75 7.69 1.73
C CYS A 63 -9.43 6.24 2.14
N ARG A 64 -10.49 5.45 2.29
CA ARG A 64 -10.39 4.04 2.66
C ARG A 64 -9.66 3.23 1.58
N LEU A 65 -8.80 2.35 2.06
CA LEU A 65 -8.05 1.39 1.27
C LEU A 65 -8.51 -0.04 1.56
N ASN A 66 -8.59 -0.84 0.50
CA ASN A 66 -8.72 -2.29 0.59
C ASN A 66 -7.36 -2.94 0.32
N PHE A 67 -7.01 -3.96 1.12
CA PHE A 67 -5.79 -4.72 0.92
C PHE A 67 -5.94 -5.66 -0.28
N CYS A 68 -4.98 -5.62 -1.20
CA CYS A 68 -4.99 -6.47 -2.39
C CYS A 68 -4.05 -7.67 -2.22
N GLU A 69 -2.76 -7.40 -2.06
CA GLU A 69 -1.73 -8.45 -2.03
C GLU A 69 -0.48 -7.98 -1.27
N LYS A 70 0.25 -8.94 -0.72
CA LYS A 70 1.57 -8.75 -0.12
C LYS A 70 2.54 -9.76 -0.74
N ALA A 71 3.76 -9.31 -1.05
CA ALA A 71 4.81 -10.21 -1.48
C ALA A 71 5.16 -11.20 -0.35
N GLU A 72 5.22 -12.49 -0.67
CA GLU A 72 5.65 -13.53 0.28
C GLU A 72 7.16 -13.41 0.58
N GLN A 73 7.96 -13.07 -0.44
CA GLN A 73 9.40 -12.84 -0.25
C GLN A 73 9.71 -11.52 0.45
N LYS A 74 10.91 -11.48 1.05
CA LYS A 74 11.55 -10.24 1.51
C LYS A 74 12.50 -9.72 0.45
N PHE A 75 12.73 -8.41 0.45
CA PHE A 75 13.62 -7.73 -0.48
C PHE A 75 14.80 -7.12 0.27
N GLN A 76 15.95 -7.08 -0.38
CA GLN A 76 17.17 -6.48 0.18
C GLN A 76 17.03 -4.97 0.41
N ASP A 77 16.19 -4.30 -0.38
CA ASP A 77 15.99 -2.85 -0.31
C ASP A 77 14.58 -2.45 -0.78
N GLY A 78 14.18 -1.23 -0.41
CA GLY A 78 12.89 -0.66 -0.78
C GLY A 78 12.71 -0.44 -2.29
N GLY A 79 13.80 -0.25 -3.04
CA GLY A 79 13.76 -0.10 -4.50
C GLY A 79 13.31 -1.38 -5.19
N ARG A 80 13.86 -2.53 -4.78
CA ARG A 80 13.45 -3.86 -5.27
C ARG A 80 12.05 -4.24 -4.81
N ALA A 81 11.69 -3.90 -3.58
CA ALA A 81 10.32 -4.06 -3.09
C ALA A 81 9.32 -3.24 -3.95
N MET A 82 9.67 -2.00 -4.29
CA MET A 82 8.86 -1.13 -5.14
C MET A 82 8.81 -1.63 -6.59
N GLU A 83 9.92 -2.15 -7.12
CA GLU A 83 9.95 -2.77 -8.45
C GLU A 83 8.94 -3.93 -8.55
N TRP A 84 8.85 -4.76 -7.51
CA TRP A 84 7.86 -5.83 -7.43
C TRP A 84 6.43 -5.27 -7.46
N CYS A 85 6.14 -4.23 -6.67
CA CYS A 85 4.83 -3.55 -6.67
C CYS A 85 4.47 -3.04 -8.08
N LEU A 86 5.40 -2.35 -8.74
CA LEU A 86 5.19 -1.77 -10.07
C LEU A 86 4.94 -2.84 -11.15
N LYS A 87 5.70 -3.95 -11.13
CA LYS A 87 5.49 -5.07 -12.05
C LYS A 87 4.12 -5.69 -11.84
N ARG A 88 3.76 -5.99 -10.58
CA ARG A 88 2.48 -6.60 -10.22
C ARG A 88 1.29 -5.70 -10.58
N ALA A 89 1.38 -4.41 -10.28
CA ALA A 89 0.37 -3.41 -10.66
C ALA A 89 0.11 -3.42 -12.17
N LYS A 90 1.17 -3.39 -12.99
CA LYS A 90 1.06 -3.40 -14.45
C LYS A 90 0.49 -4.70 -15.00
N GLU A 91 0.90 -5.84 -14.47
CA GLU A 91 0.52 -7.16 -14.99
C GLU A 91 -0.92 -7.55 -14.63
N TYR A 92 -1.42 -7.17 -13.45
CA TYR A 92 -2.67 -7.72 -12.90
C TYR A 92 -3.78 -6.70 -12.70
N TYR A 93 -3.45 -5.44 -12.41
CA TYR A 93 -4.44 -4.44 -12.00
C TYR A 93 -4.68 -3.39 -13.06
N LEU A 94 -3.64 -3.01 -13.82
CA LEU A 94 -3.70 -1.98 -14.85
C LEU A 94 -3.71 -2.52 -16.28
N SER A 95 -3.64 -3.84 -16.47
CA SER A 95 -3.65 -4.50 -17.79
C SER A 95 -5.06 -4.70 -18.37
N LYS A 96 -6.08 -4.01 -17.84
CA LYS A 96 -7.46 -4.02 -18.33
C LYS A 96 -7.70 -2.94 -19.37
#